data_AF-T1HKX9-F1
#
_entry.id   AF-T1HKX9-F1
#
_cell.length_a   1.000
_cell.length_b   1.000
_cell.length_c   1.000
_cell.angle_alpha   90.00
_cell.angle_beta   90.00
_cell.angle_gamma   90.00
#
_symmetry.space_group_name_H-M   'P 1'
#
loop_
_entity.id
_entity.type
_entity.pdbx_description
1 polymer ?
#
loop_
_entity_poly.entity_id
_entity_poly.type
_entity_poly.pdbx_seq_one_letter_code
_entity_poly.pdbx_strand_id
1 'polypeptide(L)'
;MAAVRASCLKKEELDSHITKYDLKRLELYCSNVADYHLIMDLMPTLAKLFFLDHFGHIKCTAIQLALLVGVGLQHKTVDEVSKELDLPVSQLLGLQIRLIKKIYQAIMNVVEDSVEQILGFSQNSNAALNAESTSIQDLNEELDKADKFSKREKPNQKRVFLVEN
;
A
#
# COMPACT_ATOMS: atom_id res chain seq x y z
N MET A 1 -29.17 3.69 -20.22
CA MET A 1 -28.16 2.89 -20.94
C MET A 1 -26.80 3.27 -20.39
N ALA A 2 -25.97 2.45 -19.77
CA ALA A 2 -26.07 1.08 -19.30
C ALA A 2 -25.31 1.02 -17.96
N ALA A 3 -25.87 0.31 -16.98
CA ALA A 3 -25.17 -0.03 -15.75
C ALA A 3 -24.20 -1.18 -16.05
N VAL A 4 -22.95 -0.85 -16.34
CA VAL A 4 -21.82 -1.78 -16.26
C VAL A 4 -20.82 -1.09 -15.34
N ARG A 5 -21.03 -1.20 -14.03
CA ARG A 5 -20.15 -0.61 -13.01
C ARG A 5 -19.93 -1.67 -11.94
N ALA A 6 -18.91 -2.50 -12.15
CA ALA A 6 -18.19 -3.26 -11.13
C ALA A 6 -17.17 -4.18 -11.83
N SER A 7 -16.24 -3.63 -12.61
CA SER A 7 -15.00 -4.34 -12.94
C SER A 7 -14.05 -4.16 -11.75
N CYS A 8 -14.31 -4.87 -10.65
CA CYS A 8 -13.32 -5.00 -9.59
C CYS A 8 -12.17 -5.82 -10.19
N LEU A 9 -11.10 -5.13 -10.60
CA LEU A 9 -9.99 -5.76 -11.29
C LEU A 9 -9.32 -6.77 -10.35
N LYS A 10 -9.27 -8.03 -10.79
CA LYS A 10 -8.63 -9.11 -10.04
C LYS A 10 -7.11 -9.02 -10.23
N LYS A 11 -6.35 -9.44 -9.22
CA LYS A 11 -4.88 -9.44 -9.29
C LYS A 11 -4.31 -10.12 -10.54
N GLU A 12 -4.92 -11.20 -11.00
CA GLU A 12 -4.47 -11.93 -12.20
C GLU A 12 -4.53 -11.06 -13.48
N GLU A 13 -5.56 -10.23 -13.60
CA GLU A 13 -5.69 -9.27 -14.70
C GLU A 13 -4.70 -8.11 -14.52
N LEU A 14 -4.44 -7.69 -13.27
CA LEU A 14 -3.45 -6.65 -12.96
C LEU A 14 -2.04 -7.07 -13.38
N ASP A 15 -1.64 -8.28 -12.98
CA ASP A 15 -0.30 -8.83 -13.24
C ASP A 15 -0.06 -9.04 -14.74
N SER A 16 -1.13 -9.16 -15.55
CA SER A 16 -1.06 -9.24 -17.00
C SER A 16 -0.76 -7.88 -17.68
N HIS A 17 -1.07 -6.77 -17.00
CA HIS A 17 -0.91 -5.42 -17.54
C HIS A 17 0.23 -4.64 -16.91
N ILE A 18 0.51 -4.86 -15.62
CA ILE A 18 1.46 -4.09 -14.83
C ILE A 18 2.39 -5.06 -14.11
N THR A 19 3.70 -4.95 -14.36
CA THR A 19 4.68 -5.79 -13.68
C THR A 19 5.08 -5.21 -12.33
N LYS A 20 5.71 -6.03 -11.47
CA LYS A 20 6.29 -5.57 -10.19
C LYS A 20 7.32 -4.45 -10.40
N TYR A 21 8.04 -4.45 -11.52
CA TYR A 21 8.99 -3.39 -11.86
C TYR A 21 8.27 -2.08 -12.17
N ASP A 22 7.13 -2.15 -12.86
CA ASP A 22 6.32 -0.97 -13.16
C ASP A 22 5.69 -0.36 -11.90
N LEU A 23 5.27 -1.19 -10.94
CA LEU A 23 4.84 -0.71 -9.62
C LEU A 23 5.96 0.08 -8.93
N LYS A 24 7.19 -0.43 -8.99
CA LYS A 24 8.34 0.29 -8.42
C LYS A 24 8.61 1.61 -9.12
N ARG A 25 8.48 1.65 -10.46
CA ARG A 25 8.62 2.88 -11.25
C ARG A 25 7.57 3.92 -10.87
N LEU A 26 6.31 3.48 -10.69
CA LEU A 26 5.23 4.35 -10.24
C LEU A 26 5.47 4.89 -8.83
N GLU A 27 5.98 4.07 -7.92
CA GLU A 27 6.35 4.51 -6.56
C GLU A 27 7.46 5.57 -6.58
N LEU A 28 8.51 5.38 -7.39
CA LEU A 28 9.61 6.34 -7.55
C LEU A 28 9.14 7.68 -8.14
N TYR A 29 8.23 7.64 -9.10
CA TYR A 29 7.61 8.84 -9.64
C TYR A 29 6.69 9.53 -8.62
N CYS A 30 5.86 8.78 -7.89
CA CYS A 30 4.99 9.31 -6.85
C CYS A 30 5.77 9.96 -5.69
N SER A 31 6.95 9.42 -5.37
CA SER A 31 7.84 9.98 -4.34
C SER A 31 8.67 11.17 -4.82
N ASN A 32 8.47 11.64 -6.07
CA ASN A 32 9.24 12.71 -6.72
C ASN A 32 10.76 12.41 -6.79
N VAL A 33 11.15 11.13 -6.70
CA VAL A 33 12.55 10.71 -6.81
C VAL A 33 12.97 10.60 -8.28
N ALA A 34 12.01 10.31 -9.16
CA ALA A 34 12.22 10.15 -10.58
C ALA A 34 11.41 11.14 -11.43
N ASP A 35 11.91 11.39 -12.64
CA ASP A 35 11.29 12.27 -13.62
C ASP A 35 10.11 11.59 -14.35
N TYR A 36 9.22 12.39 -14.94
CA TYR A 36 7.97 11.90 -15.57
C TYR A 36 8.22 10.97 -16.75
N HIS A 37 9.33 11.13 -17.47
CA HIS A 37 9.75 10.23 -18.54
C HIS A 37 9.83 8.76 -18.10
N LEU A 38 10.08 8.50 -16.81
CA LEU A 38 10.16 7.14 -16.27
C LEU A 38 8.83 6.38 -16.38
N ILE A 39 7.69 7.04 -16.46
CA ILE A 39 6.37 6.38 -16.49
C ILE A 39 5.59 6.60 -17.79
N MET A 40 6.17 7.32 -18.77
CA MET A 40 5.46 7.72 -19.99
C MET A 40 5.03 6.55 -20.87
N ASP A 41 5.79 5.47 -20.90
CA ASP A 41 5.44 4.20 -21.55
C ASP A 41 4.28 3.47 -20.87
N LEU A 42 4.08 3.70 -19.56
CA LEU A 42 2.98 3.10 -18.79
C LEU A 42 1.69 3.91 -18.91
N MET A 43 1.77 5.20 -19.27
CA MET A 43 0.61 6.10 -19.38
C MET A 43 -0.53 5.56 -20.25
N PRO A 44 -0.30 4.96 -21.43
CA PRO A 44 -1.38 4.41 -22.25
C PRO A 44 -2.11 3.25 -21.58
N THR A 45 -1.38 2.36 -20.90
CA THR A 45 -1.95 1.23 -20.17
C THR A 45 -2.76 1.71 -18.98
N LEU A 46 -2.22 2.65 -18.20
CA LEU A 46 -2.92 3.24 -17.06
C LEU A 46 -4.19 3.98 -17.48
N ALA A 47 -4.15 4.72 -18.59
CA ALA A 47 -5.31 5.41 -19.13
C ALA A 47 -6.41 4.42 -19.55
N LYS A 48 -6.05 3.34 -20.26
CA LYS A 48 -7.01 2.29 -20.65
C LYS A 48 -7.70 1.68 -19.43
N LEU A 49 -6.91 1.25 -18.44
CA LEU A 49 -7.44 0.64 -17.22
C LEU A 49 -8.34 1.61 -16.44
N PHE A 50 -7.96 2.90 -16.38
CA PHE A 50 -8.76 3.94 -15.73
C PHE A 50 -10.12 4.16 -16.41
N PHE A 51 -10.15 4.29 -17.75
CA PHE A 51 -11.40 4.53 -18.48
C PHE A 51 -12.30 3.32 -18.61
N LEU A 52 -11.75 2.11 -18.45
CA LEU A 52 -12.51 0.86 -18.37
C LEU A 52 -13.03 0.56 -16.94
N ASP A 53 -12.95 1.55 -16.04
CA ASP A 53 -13.47 1.51 -14.65
C ASP A 53 -12.86 0.40 -13.77
N HIS A 54 -11.67 -0.09 -14.14
CA HIS A 54 -11.01 -1.17 -13.40
C HIS A 54 -10.47 -0.74 -12.03
N PHE A 55 -10.17 0.55 -11.86
CA PHE A 55 -9.74 1.11 -10.57
C PHE A 55 -10.90 1.64 -9.72
N GLY A 56 -12.15 1.44 -10.19
CA GLY A 56 -13.35 1.99 -9.58
C GLY A 56 -13.43 3.52 -9.62
N HIS A 57 -14.26 4.08 -8.74
CA HIS A 57 -14.60 5.50 -8.77
C HIS A 57 -13.50 6.40 -8.17
N ILE A 58 -12.44 6.66 -8.93
CA ILE A 58 -11.41 7.64 -8.56
C ILE A 58 -11.92 9.06 -8.87
N LYS A 59 -12.03 9.90 -7.83
CA LYS A 59 -12.35 11.32 -8.00
C LYS A 59 -11.17 12.07 -8.62
N CYS A 60 -11.33 12.58 -9.83
CA CYS A 60 -10.33 13.37 -10.53
C CYS A 60 -10.91 14.70 -11.03
N THR A 61 -10.07 15.73 -11.12
CA THR A 61 -10.50 17.01 -11.71
C THR A 61 -10.54 16.93 -13.23
N ALA A 62 -11.29 17.81 -13.88
CA ALA A 62 -11.39 17.85 -15.35
C ALA A 62 -10.00 17.94 -16.03
N ILE A 63 -9.09 18.75 -15.48
CA ILE A 63 -7.71 18.89 -15.96
C ILE A 63 -6.93 17.57 -15.83
N GLN A 64 -7.10 16.85 -14.72
CA GLN A 64 -6.45 15.54 -14.52
C GLN A 64 -6.94 14.50 -15.54
N LEU A 65 -8.24 14.48 -15.84
CA LEU A 65 -8.76 13.61 -16.90
C LEU A 65 -8.24 14.03 -18.28
N ALA A 66 -8.29 15.33 -18.59
CA ALA A 66 -7.79 15.85 -19.87
C ALA A 66 -6.32 15.47 -20.07
N LEU A 67 -5.51 15.54 -19.02
CA LEU A 67 -4.11 15.11 -19.05
C LEU A 67 -3.98 13.60 -19.34
N LEU A 68 -4.75 12.77 -18.64
CA LEU A 68 -4.72 11.32 -18.82
C LEU A 68 -5.16 10.92 -20.24
N VAL A 69 -6.15 11.60 -20.80
CA VAL A 69 -6.58 11.40 -22.19
C VAL A 69 -5.54 11.90 -23.18
N GLY A 70 -5.02 13.12 -22.99
CA GLY A 70 -4.06 13.75 -23.91
C GLY A 70 -2.77 12.95 -24.00
N VAL A 71 -2.16 12.62 -22.87
CA VAL A 71 -0.89 11.89 -22.82
C VAL A 71 -1.10 10.39 -23.02
N GLY A 72 -2.12 9.81 -22.39
CA GLY A 72 -2.33 8.35 -22.39
C GLY A 72 -3.02 7.82 -23.64
N LEU A 73 -4.11 8.45 -24.11
CA LEU A 73 -4.92 7.95 -25.23
C LEU A 73 -4.64 8.66 -26.55
N GLN A 74 -4.32 9.95 -26.52
CA GLN A 74 -4.03 10.73 -27.72
C GLN A 74 -2.53 10.77 -28.03
N HIS A 75 -1.68 10.23 -27.15
CA HIS A 75 -0.22 10.18 -27.31
C HIS A 75 0.43 11.56 -27.56
N LYS A 76 -0.18 12.63 -27.04
CA LYS A 76 0.38 13.98 -27.10
C LYS A 76 1.50 14.14 -26.09
N THR A 77 2.41 15.05 -26.39
CA THR A 77 3.44 15.47 -25.46
C THR A 77 2.84 16.33 -24.34
N VAL A 78 3.51 16.36 -23.19
CA VAL A 78 3.09 17.19 -22.04
C VAL A 78 3.05 18.68 -22.44
N ASP A 79 3.97 19.12 -23.29
CA ASP A 79 4.01 20.48 -23.84
C ASP A 79 2.82 20.83 -24.74
N GLU A 80 2.36 19.90 -25.58
CA GLU A 80 1.16 20.11 -26.40
C GLU A 80 -0.09 20.23 -25.54
N VAL A 81 -0.24 19.35 -24.54
CA VAL A 81 -1.36 19.41 -23.60
C VAL A 81 -1.32 20.70 -22.77
N SER A 82 -0.11 21.15 -22.40
CA SER A 82 0.10 22.43 -21.71
C SER A 82 -0.37 23.62 -22.55
N LYS A 83 -0.09 23.63 -23.85
CA LYS A 83 -0.57 24.68 -24.78
C LYS A 83 -2.09 24.64 -24.98
N GLU A 84 -2.68 23.44 -25.05
CA GLU A 84 -4.12 23.28 -25.25
C GLU A 84 -4.95 23.70 -24.03
N LEU A 85 -4.42 23.46 -22.84
CA LEU A 85 -5.09 23.81 -21.58
C LEU A 85 -4.72 25.21 -21.08
N ASP A 86 -3.78 25.89 -21.74
CA ASP A 86 -3.24 27.20 -21.34
C ASP A 86 -2.72 27.18 -19.89
N LEU A 87 -1.94 26.15 -19.55
CA LEU A 87 -1.40 25.93 -18.20
C LEU A 87 0.12 25.70 -18.25
N PRO A 88 0.89 26.21 -17.27
CA PRO A 88 2.31 25.90 -17.17
C PRO A 88 2.59 24.39 -17.04
N VAL A 89 3.59 23.89 -17.77
CA VAL A 89 4.02 22.47 -17.73
C VAL A 89 4.29 21.99 -16.31
N SER A 90 4.91 22.82 -15.46
CA SER A 90 5.20 22.48 -14.06
C SER A 90 3.94 22.20 -13.23
N GLN A 91 2.87 22.95 -13.46
CA GLN A 91 1.58 22.72 -12.81
C GLN A 91 0.94 21.45 -13.33
N LEU A 92 1.02 21.20 -14.64
CA LEU A 92 0.50 20.01 -15.30
C LEU A 92 1.14 18.73 -14.74
N LEU A 93 2.47 18.72 -14.63
CA LEU A 93 3.25 17.63 -14.02
C LEU A 93 2.89 17.44 -12.54
N GLY A 94 2.72 18.54 -11.79
CA GLY A 94 2.25 18.46 -10.40
C GLY A 94 0.86 17.83 -10.27
N LEU A 95 -0.05 18.11 -11.20
CA LEU A 95 -1.37 17.48 -11.26
C LEU A 95 -1.30 16.02 -11.70
N GLN A 96 -0.37 15.68 -12.59
CA GLN A 96 -0.08 14.31 -13.02
C GLN A 96 0.36 13.45 -11.85
N ILE A 97 1.33 13.91 -11.05
CA ILE A 97 1.82 13.20 -9.87
C ILE A 97 0.66 12.90 -8.90
N ARG A 98 -0.22 13.88 -8.66
CA ARG A 98 -1.41 13.69 -7.81
C ARG A 98 -2.39 12.67 -8.37
N LEU A 99 -2.55 12.61 -9.69
CA LEU A 99 -3.41 11.62 -10.36
C LEU A 99 -2.79 10.22 -10.25
N ILE A 100 -1.52 10.08 -10.61
CA ILE A 100 -0.80 8.80 -10.59
C ILE A 100 -0.74 8.24 -9.16
N LYS A 101 -0.60 9.08 -8.13
CA LYS A 101 -0.71 8.65 -6.73
C LYS A 101 -2.04 7.97 -6.41
N LYS A 102 -3.17 8.50 -6.90
CA LYS A 102 -4.49 7.91 -6.68
C LYS A 102 -4.62 6.55 -7.38
N ILE A 103 -4.11 6.47 -8.62
CA ILE A 103 -4.11 5.21 -9.39
C ILE A 103 -3.20 4.18 -8.71
N TYR A 104 -2.00 4.58 -8.30
CA TYR A 104 -1.06 3.73 -7.56
C TYR A 104 -1.68 3.20 -6.27
N GLN A 105 -2.37 4.03 -5.49
CA GLN A 105 -3.08 3.60 -4.28
C GLN A 105 -4.18 2.59 -4.61
N ALA A 106 -4.97 2.81 -5.66
CA ALA A 106 -5.98 1.85 -6.08
C ALA A 106 -5.37 0.50 -6.48
N ILE A 107 -4.21 0.51 -7.14
CA ILE A 107 -3.46 -0.70 -7.49
C ILE A 107 -2.95 -1.41 -6.23
N MET A 108 -2.36 -0.67 -5.28
CA MET A 108 -1.86 -1.24 -4.03
C MET A 108 -2.96 -1.91 -3.23
N ASN A 109 -4.15 -1.29 -3.13
CA ASN A 109 -5.29 -1.90 -2.43
C ASN A 109 -5.66 -3.26 -3.03
N VAL A 110 -5.69 -3.40 -4.36
CA VAL A 110 -5.97 -4.69 -5.03
C VAL A 110 -4.89 -5.74 -4.72
N VAL A 111 -3.63 -5.31 -4.65
CA VAL A 111 -2.51 -6.20 -4.31
C VAL A 111 -2.58 -6.64 -2.85
N GLU A 112 -2.85 -5.70 -1.94
CA GLU A 112 -3.04 -5.94 -0.50
C GLU A 112 -4.20 -6.90 -0.25
N ASP A 113 -5.38 -6.66 -0.83
CA ASP A 113 -6.56 -7.53 -0.73
C ASP A 113 -6.24 -8.98 -1.15
N SER A 114 -5.47 -9.14 -2.23
CA SER A 114 -5.06 -10.48 -2.67
C SER A 114 -4.08 -11.14 -1.71
N VAL A 115 -3.15 -10.38 -1.12
CA VAL A 115 -2.22 -10.90 -0.12
C VAL A 115 -2.96 -11.31 1.15
N GLU A 116 -3.94 -10.54 1.59
CA GLU A 116 -4.79 -10.88 2.74
C GLU A 116 -5.56 -12.19 2.52
N GLN A 117 -6.09 -12.41 1.31
CA GLN A 117 -6.75 -13.66 0.95
C GLN A 117 -5.78 -14.85 0.96
N ILE A 118 -4.56 -14.67 0.44
CA ILE A 118 -3.53 -15.74 0.43
C ILE A 118 -3.09 -16.10 1.86
N LEU A 119 -2.93 -15.09 2.73
CA LEU A 119 -2.51 -15.28 4.11
C LEU A 119 -3.65 -15.71 5.05
N GLY A 120 -4.89 -15.79 4.55
CA GLY A 120 -6.04 -16.31 5.29
C GLY A 120 -6.63 -15.37 6.35
N PHE A 121 -6.27 -14.08 6.34
CA PHE A 121 -6.80 -13.09 7.30
C PHE A 121 -8.31 -12.87 7.14
N SER A 122 -8.90 -13.18 5.97
CA SER A 122 -10.32 -13.00 5.66
C SER A 122 -11.26 -14.00 6.36
N GLN A 123 -10.77 -15.10 6.94
CA GLN A 123 -11.62 -16.10 7.64
C GLN A 123 -11.64 -15.97 9.17
N ASN A 124 -10.88 -15.04 9.76
CA ASN A 124 -10.73 -14.96 11.23
C ASN A 124 -11.39 -13.76 11.91
N SER A 125 -12.24 -12.98 11.22
CA SER A 125 -13.03 -11.92 11.88
C SER A 125 -14.10 -12.45 12.84
N ASN A 126 -14.40 -13.75 12.84
CA ASN A 126 -15.17 -14.42 13.90
C ASN A 126 -14.32 -15.12 14.99
N ALA A 127 -12.99 -15.13 14.85
CA ALA A 127 -12.08 -15.66 15.88
C ALA A 127 -11.59 -14.57 16.85
N ALA A 128 -11.90 -13.29 16.59
CA ALA A 128 -11.53 -12.15 17.42
C ALA A 128 -12.44 -11.92 18.65
N LEU A 129 -13.31 -12.88 19.01
CA LEU A 129 -14.09 -12.82 20.26
C LEU A 129 -13.70 -13.89 21.29
N ASN A 130 -12.66 -14.70 21.05
CA ASN A 130 -12.15 -15.68 22.02
C ASN A 130 -10.64 -15.55 22.29
N ALA A 131 -10.07 -14.36 22.11
CA ALA A 131 -8.69 -14.04 22.50
C ALA A 131 -8.62 -13.28 23.84
N GLU A 132 -9.71 -13.23 24.61
CA GLU A 132 -9.74 -12.67 25.97
C GLU A 132 -10.04 -13.75 27.03
N SER A 133 -9.49 -14.95 26.88
CA SER A 133 -9.52 -15.95 27.96
C SER A 133 -8.26 -16.81 28.04
N THR A 134 -7.11 -16.29 27.60
CA THR A 134 -5.89 -16.63 28.36
C THR A 134 -5.87 -15.63 29.49
N SER A 135 -6.41 -16.04 30.64
CA SER A 135 -6.68 -15.17 31.77
C SER A 135 -5.41 -14.38 32.09
N ILE A 136 -5.50 -13.05 32.11
CA ILE A 136 -4.42 -12.15 32.57
C ILE A 136 -3.92 -12.56 33.98
N GLN A 137 -4.72 -13.35 34.71
CA GLN A 137 -4.36 -13.96 35.98
C GLN A 137 -3.23 -14.99 35.87
N ASP A 138 -3.16 -15.81 34.81
CA ASP A 138 -2.12 -16.84 34.65
C ASP A 138 -0.73 -16.23 34.41
N LEU A 139 -0.64 -15.17 33.60
CA LEU A 139 0.61 -14.46 33.31
C LEU A 139 1.12 -13.69 34.54
N ASN A 140 0.21 -13.09 35.32
CA ASN A 140 0.59 -12.44 36.58
C ASN A 140 1.05 -13.45 37.63
N GLU A 141 0.46 -14.65 37.67
CA GLU A 141 0.88 -15.69 38.61
C GLU A 141 2.26 -16.27 38.26
N GLU A 142 2.61 -16.34 36.98
CA GLU A 142 3.92 -16.81 36.51
C GLU A 142 5.03 -15.76 36.77
N LEU A 143 4.74 -14.48 36.55
CA LEU A 143 5.64 -13.36 36.89
C LEU A 143 5.92 -13.27 38.39
N ASP A 144 4.89 -13.46 39.22
CA ASP A 144 5.01 -13.39 40.68
C ASP A 144 5.71 -14.63 41.28
N LYS A 145 5.67 -15.77 40.58
CA LYS A 145 6.47 -16.97 40.89
C LYS A 145 7.94 -16.77 40.51
N ALA A 146 8.24 -16.17 39.36
CA ALA A 146 9.62 -15.87 38.93
C ALA A 146 10.33 -14.90 39.91
N ASP A 147 9.61 -13.91 40.44
CA ASP A 147 10.14 -12.95 41.42
C ASP A 147 10.39 -13.56 42.81
N LYS A 148 9.67 -14.65 43.15
CA LYS A 148 9.89 -15.42 44.38
C LYS A 148 11.04 -16.41 44.24
N PHE A 149 11.30 -16.96 43.04
CA PHE A 149 12.48 -17.79 42.76
C PHE A 149 13.78 -16.96 42.83
N SER A 150 13.80 -15.77 42.22
CA SER A 150 14.99 -14.89 42.22
C SER A 150 15.37 -14.39 43.63
N LYS A 151 14.40 -14.23 44.54
CA LYS A 151 14.62 -13.88 45.96
C LYS A 151 15.06 -15.07 46.82
N ARG A 152 14.68 -16.30 46.47
CA ARG A 152 15.07 -17.52 47.21
C ARG A 152 16.50 -17.99 46.90
N GLU A 153 17.07 -17.63 45.75
CA GLU A 153 18.45 -17.99 45.41
C GLU A 153 19.52 -17.06 46.04
N LYS A 154 19.14 -15.91 46.61
CA LYS A 154 20.11 -14.94 47.18
C LYS A 154 20.52 -15.06 48.67
N PRO A 155 20.12 -16.04 49.50
CA PRO A 155 20.62 -16.10 50.88
C PRO A 155 21.87 -16.96 51.11
N ASN A 156 22.37 -17.76 50.14
CA ASN A 156 23.46 -18.73 50.43
C ASN A 156 24.86 -18.40 49.89
N GLN A 157 25.07 -17.25 49.25
CA GLN A 157 26.41 -16.89 48.72
C GLN A 157 27.22 -15.94 49.62
N LYS A 158 26.92 -15.90 50.93
CA LYS A 158 27.73 -15.18 51.94
C LYS A 158 28.36 -16.07 53.02
N ARG A 159 28.38 -17.41 52.86
CA ARG A 159 28.96 -18.32 53.86
C ARG A 159 30.05 -19.29 53.36
N VAL A 160 30.72 -18.98 52.24
CA VAL A 160 31.80 -19.83 51.69
C VAL A 160 33.16 -19.11 51.59
N PHE A 161 33.31 -17.88 52.13
CA PHE A 161 34.60 -17.15 52.07
C PHE A 161 35.17 -16.70 53.42
N LEU A 162 34.90 -17.42 54.52
CA LEU A 162 35.56 -17.15 55.81
C LEU A 162 35.78 -18.42 56.65
N VAL A 163 36.37 -19.47 56.08
CA VAL A 163 37.16 -20.44 56.84
C VAL A 163 38.23 -21.00 55.89
N GLU A 164 39.37 -20.31 55.79
CA GLU A 164 40.71 -20.90 55.58
C GLU A 164 41.72 -19.75 55.54
N ASN A 165 42.26 -19.45 56.72
CA ASN A 165 43.65 -19.08 57.02
C ASN A 165 43.78 -18.88 58.53
#